data_AF-A0A946MY72-F1
#
_entry.id   AF-A0A946MY72-F1
#
_cell.length_a   1.000
_cell.length_b   1.000
_cell.length_c   1.000
_cell.angle_alpha   90.00
_cell.angle_beta   90.00
_cell.angle_gamma   90.00
#
_symmetry.space_group_name_H-M   'P 1'
#
loop_
_entity.id
_entity.type
_entity.pdbx_description
1 polymer ?
#
loop_
_entity_poly.entity_id
_entity_poly.type
_entity_poly.pdbx_seq_one_letter_code
_entity_poly.pdbx_strand_id
1 'polypeptide(L)' 'YDGDWQEGEMTGSGVATYSNGAVYTGLFSNGKRQGEGTMRYTNGAETSGTWINGALEGGVADTPKEATTESPDQN' A
#
# COMPACT_ATOMS: atom_id res chain seq x y z
N TYR A 1 -10.09 -3.80 -12.29
CA TYR A 1 -10.28 -3.34 -10.91
C TYR A 1 -11.32 -4.24 -10.29
N ASP A 2 -10.95 -4.91 -9.20
CA ASP A 2 -11.81 -5.79 -8.41
C ASP A 2 -11.79 -5.22 -6.98
N GLY A 3 -12.93 -4.76 -6.47
CA GLY A 3 -13.03 -4.05 -5.20
C GLY A 3 -14.42 -3.45 -4.98
N ASP A 4 -14.75 -3.18 -3.72
CA ASP A 4 -16.02 -2.57 -3.34
C ASP A 4 -16.09 -1.11 -3.84
N TRP A 5 -17.11 -0.85 -4.67
CA TRP A 5 -17.42 0.50 -5.15
C TRP A 5 -18.61 1.01 -4.33
N GLN A 6 -18.41 2.07 -3.55
CA GLN A 6 -19.49 2.76 -2.88
C GLN A 6 -19.69 4.10 -3.58
N GLU A 7 -20.87 4.32 -4.15
CA GLU A 7 -21.26 5.58 -4.81
C GLU A 7 -20.38 5.99 -6.02
N GLY A 8 -19.72 5.03 -6.68
CA GLY A 8 -18.84 5.30 -7.82
C GLY A 8 -17.41 5.71 -7.42
N GLU A 9 -17.13 5.73 -6.12
CA GLU A 9 -15.79 5.90 -5.58
C GLU A 9 -15.29 4.57 -5.01
N MET A 10 -13.98 4.33 -5.12
CA MET A 10 -13.37 3.18 -4.49
C MET A 10 -13.26 3.42 -2.98
N THR A 11 -13.97 2.60 -2.21
CA THR A 11 -13.97 2.66 -0.75
C THR A 11 -13.88 1.26 -0.17
N GLY A 12 -13.18 1.11 0.95
CA GLY A 12 -12.94 -0.20 1.56
C GLY A 12 -11.82 -0.97 0.88
N SER A 13 -11.86 -2.30 0.95
CA SER A 13 -10.79 -3.16 0.46
C SER A 13 -10.84 -3.30 -1.06
N GLY A 14 -9.69 -3.16 -1.73
CA GLY A 14 -9.62 -3.34 -3.17
C GLY A 14 -8.22 -3.59 -3.70
N VAL A 15 -8.13 -3.72 -5.03
CA VAL A 15 -6.85 -3.85 -5.75
C VAL A 15 -6.74 -2.79 -6.84
N ALA A 16 -5.72 -1.95 -6.74
CA ALA A 16 -5.34 -0.94 -7.71
C ALA A 16 -4.16 -1.37 -8.57
N THR A 17 -4.40 -1.54 -9.86
CA THR A 17 -3.33 -1.69 -10.85
C THR A 17 -2.97 -0.31 -11.40
N TYR A 18 -1.70 0.06 -11.27
CA TYR A 18 -1.15 1.29 -11.80
C TYR A 18 -0.65 1.10 -13.24
N SER A 19 -0.59 2.20 -14.00
CA SER A 19 -0.13 2.19 -15.40
C SER A 19 1.34 1.74 -15.56
N ASN A 20 2.14 1.82 -14.49
CA ASN A 20 3.51 1.29 -14.45
C ASN A 20 3.57 -0.23 -14.20
N GLY A 21 2.42 -0.89 -14.08
CA GLY A 21 2.27 -2.31 -13.77
C GLY A 21 2.37 -2.66 -12.29
N ALA A 22 2.61 -1.70 -11.40
CA ALA A 22 2.54 -1.93 -9.96
C ALA A 22 1.09 -2.23 -9.55
N VAL A 23 0.93 -3.05 -8.52
CA VAL A 23 -0.35 -3.46 -7.98
C VAL A 23 -0.38 -3.14 -6.50
N TYR A 24 -1.34 -2.33 -6.07
CA TYR A 24 -1.59 -2.08 -4.66
C TYR A 24 -2.84 -2.85 -4.23
N THR A 25 -2.75 -3.54 -3.10
CA THR A 25 -3.84 -4.29 -2.50
C THR A 25 -4.00 -3.81 -1.07
N GLY A 26 -5.16 -3.27 -0.73
CA GLY A 26 -5.40 -2.73 0.61
C GLY A 26 -6.67 -1.91 0.68
N LEU A 27 -6.77 -1.08 1.72
CA LEU A 27 -7.91 -0.21 1.91
C LEU A 27 -7.79 1.05 1.03
N PHE A 28 -8.96 1.54 0.62
CA PHE A 28 -9.15 2.77 -0.14
C PHE A 28 -10.19 3.64 0.55
N SER A 29 -9.99 4.95 0.43
CA SER A 29 -10.96 5.95 0.85
C SER A 29 -10.94 7.08 -0.16
N ASN A 30 -12.10 7.44 -0.72
CA ASN A 30 -12.25 8.48 -1.74
C ASN A 30 -11.28 8.27 -2.93
N GLY A 31 -11.11 7.03 -3.39
CA GLY A 31 -10.19 6.69 -4.48
C GLY A 31 -8.70 6.78 -4.14
N LYS A 32 -8.33 7.06 -2.88
CA LYS A 32 -6.93 7.10 -2.42
C LYS A 32 -6.62 5.91 -1.53
N ARG A 33 -5.37 5.45 -1.58
CA ARG A 33 -4.87 4.40 -0.68
C ARG A 33 -4.95 4.87 0.77
N GLN A 34 -5.50 4.02 1.62
CA GLN A 34 -5.74 4.32 3.03
C GLN A 34 -5.55 3.05 3.87
N GLY A 35 -5.34 3.19 5.18
CA GLY A 35 -5.21 2.06 6.11
C GLY A 35 -4.10 1.08 5.71
N GLU A 36 -4.21 -0.17 6.16
CA GLU A 36 -3.23 -1.20 5.84
C GLU A 36 -3.32 -1.60 4.36
N GLY A 37 -2.16 -1.68 3.72
CA GLY A 37 -2.07 -2.09 2.32
C GLY A 37 -0.66 -2.48 1.89
N THR A 38 -0.61 -3.29 0.84
CA THR A 38 0.62 -3.82 0.25
C THR A 38 0.73 -3.38 -1.19
N MET A 39 1.86 -2.77 -1.55
CA MET A 39 2.21 -2.39 -2.91
C MET A 39 3.24 -3.36 -3.47
N ARG A 40 2.86 -4.08 -4.52
CA ARG A 40 3.70 -4.98 -5.30
C ARG A 40 4.16 -4.28 -6.57
N TYR A 41 5.46 -4.18 -6.75
CA TYR A 41 6.08 -3.58 -7.92
C TYR A 41 6.35 -4.64 -8.99
N THR A 42 6.48 -4.19 -10.25
CA THR A 42 6.78 -5.08 -11.39
C THR A 42 8.16 -5.73 -11.30
N ASN A 43 9.07 -5.16 -10.51
CA ASN A 43 10.39 -5.72 -10.23
C ASN A 43 10.35 -6.87 -9.20
N GLY A 44 9.18 -7.19 -8.64
CA GLY A 44 9.02 -8.22 -7.61
C GLY A 44 9.23 -7.74 -6.18
N ALA A 45 9.60 -6.47 -5.96
CA ALA A 45 9.62 -5.88 -4.63
C ALA A 45 8.19 -5.67 -4.12
N GLU A 46 7.99 -5.88 -2.83
CA GLU A 46 6.70 -5.67 -2.16
C GLU A 46 6.91 -4.74 -0.98
N THR A 47 5.96 -3.86 -0.71
CA THR A 47 6.02 -2.93 0.41
C THR A 47 4.68 -2.88 1.09
N SER A 48 4.63 -3.28 2.36
CA SER A 48 3.43 -3.31 3.19
C SER A 48 3.53 -2.25 4.28
N GLY A 49 2.40 -1.65 4.63
CA GLY A 49 2.34 -0.68 5.72
C GLY A 49 1.03 0.09 5.75
N THR A 50 1.00 1.14 6.57
CA THR A 50 -0.18 2.00 6.73
C THR A 50 -0.13 3.13 5.72
N TRP A 51 -1.16 3.24 4.90
CA TRP A 51 -1.33 4.29 3.90
C TRP A 51 -2.25 5.38 4.43
N ILE A 52 -1.83 6.64 4.30
CA ILE A 52 -2.58 7.81 4.74
C ILE A 52 -2.61 8.80 3.58
N ASN A 53 -3.80 9.08 3.05
CA ASN A 53 -4.01 10.00 1.92
C ASN A 53 -3.17 9.65 0.67
N GLY A 54 -2.84 8.37 0.45
CA GLY A 54 -1.99 7.93 -0.65
C GLY A 54 -0.48 7.89 -0.34
N ALA A 55 -0.03 8.36 0.82
CA ALA A 55 1.35 8.24 1.28
C ALA A 55 1.51 7.03 2.20
N LEU A 56 2.65 6.35 2.14
CA LEU A 56 2.98 5.22 3.01
C LEU A 56 3.68 5.73 4.27
N GLU A 57 3.07 5.51 5.43
CA GLU A 57 3.60 5.82 6.74
C GLU A 57 4.18 4.54 7.37
N GLY A 58 5.49 4.53 7.62
CA GLY A 58 6.17 3.44 8.34
C GLY A 58 6.14 2.09 7.62
N GLY A 59 6.12 2.08 6.29
CA GLY A 59 6.05 0.83 5.53
C GLY A 59 7.33 0.04 5.54
N VAL A 60 7.18 -1.28 5.59
CA VAL A 60 8.27 -2.26 5.48
C VAL A 60 8.35 -2.76 4.04
N ALA A 61 9.51 -2.65 3.43
CA ALA A 61 9.77 -3.27 2.13
C ALA A 61 10.17 -4.73 2.37
N ASP A 62 9.28 -5.66 2.02
CA ASP A 62 9.59 -7.10 2.00
C ASP A 62 10.45 -7.37 0.75
N THR A 63 11.74 -7.08 0.89
CA THR A 63 12.76 -7.45 -0.08
C THR A 63 13.65 -8.49 0.60
N PRO A 64 13.93 -9.65 -0.02
CA PRO A 64 14.62 -10.75 0.66
C PRO A 64 16.11 -10.50 1.00
N LYS A 65 16.58 -9.26 1.07
CA LYS A 65 17.94 -8.96 1.53
C LYS A 65 18.10 -7.53 2.04
N GLU A 66 18.14 -7.39 3.37
CA GLU A 66 18.77 -6.27 4.10
C GLU A 66 18.28 -4.85 3.76
N ALA A 67 17.32 -4.31 4.54
CA ALA A 67 17.18 -2.87 4.73
C ALA A 67 16.42 -2.54 6.03
N THR A 68 17.20 -2.37 7.09
CA THR A 68 16.91 -1.65 8.33
C THR A 68 16.35 -0.25 8.06
N THR A 69 15.30 0.16 8.76
CA THR A 69 15.13 1.54 9.26
C THR A 69 14.29 1.51 10.54
N GLU A 70 15.00 1.37 11.65
CA GLU A 70 14.87 2.22 12.83
C GLU A 70 13.46 2.46 13.41
N SER A 71 13.08 1.63 14.39
CA SER A 71 12.47 2.19 15.60
C SER A 71 13.59 2.88 16.38
N PRO A 72 13.56 4.21 16.63
CA PRO A 72 14.36 4.76 17.70
C PRO A 72 13.81 4.17 19.00
N ASP A 73 14.56 3.20 19.51
CA ASP A 73 14.55 2.77 20.90
C ASP A 73 14.43 4.00 21.80
N GLN A 74 13.32 4.09 22.53
CA GLN A 74 13.08 5.12 23.53
C GLN A 74 13.87 4.73 24.80
N ASN A 75 14.92 5.48 25.13
CA ASN A 75 15.52 5.47 26.48
C ASN A 75 15.66 6.90 27.03
#